data_AF-A0A1V4AIV0-F1
#
_entry.id   AF-A0A1V4AIV0-F1
#
_cell.length_a   1.000
_cell.length_b   1.000
_cell.length_c   1.000
_cell.angle_alpha   90.00
_cell.angle_beta   90.00
_cell.angle_gamma   90.00
#
_symmetry.space_group_name_H-M   'P 1'
#
loop_
_entity.id
_entity.type
_entity.pdbx_description
1 polymer ?
#
loop_
_entity_poly.entity_id
_entity_poly.type
_entity_poly.pdbx_seq_one_letter_code
_entity_poly.pdbx_strand_id
1 'polypeptide(L)'
;MCLPYWNSELDVEVGCWSFSRREHGAISMAGLHSELLRDLSFQALSLESELLYLCGSECGIAGSMIWDEAVLERRMASDMSPFTLVFGYSREMERFAGHFLAQRRDLKAGVTECTFWNGQIALIRYKVIAYMAALPVFNELEGLAEMRADMQKWKKSSALVPFYAERFGFLRAPLPYETDIPKDMLVVNKLENFQLDETRSVIGPSPSIPLPAFYELTIGDGSEET
;
A
#
# COMPACT_ATOMS: atom_id res chain seq x y z
N MET A 1 -6.64 10.42 -12.96
CA MET A 1 -6.72 8.98 -13.30
C MET A 1 -7.05 8.23 -12.04
N CYS A 2 -7.94 7.24 -12.10
CA CYS A 2 -8.12 6.28 -11.02
C CYS A 2 -7.11 5.14 -11.21
N LEU A 3 -6.65 4.55 -10.11
CA LEU A 3 -5.76 3.40 -10.17
C LEU A 3 -6.51 2.15 -10.63
N PRO A 4 -5.82 1.17 -11.25
CA PRO A 4 -6.44 -0.11 -11.55
C PRO A 4 -6.81 -0.85 -10.26
N TYR A 5 -7.94 -1.54 -10.27
CA TYR A 5 -8.27 -2.49 -9.21
C TYR A 5 -7.53 -3.80 -9.46
N TRP A 6 -6.85 -4.32 -8.46
CA TRP A 6 -6.26 -5.65 -8.54
C TRP A 6 -7.25 -6.71 -8.10
N ASN A 7 -7.33 -7.80 -8.85
CA ASN A 7 -8.28 -8.89 -8.62
C ASN A 7 -7.86 -9.86 -7.51
N SER A 8 -6.65 -9.71 -6.96
CA SER A 8 -6.07 -10.59 -5.95
C SER A 8 -5.86 -9.84 -4.63
N GLU A 9 -6.20 -10.49 -3.52
CA GLU A 9 -5.97 -9.97 -2.17
C GLU A 9 -4.46 -9.93 -1.86
N LEU A 10 -4.00 -8.86 -1.20
CA LEU A 10 -2.64 -8.75 -0.67
C LEU A 10 -2.62 -9.30 0.76
N ASP A 11 -1.77 -10.29 1.03
CA ASP A 11 -1.61 -10.82 2.37
C ASP A 11 -0.30 -10.32 3.00
N VAL A 12 -0.42 -9.57 4.09
CA VAL A 12 0.72 -9.05 4.84
C VAL A 12 0.76 -9.69 6.22
N GLU A 13 1.83 -10.45 6.47
CA GLU A 13 2.10 -10.97 7.81
C GLU A 13 2.63 -9.84 8.69
N VAL A 14 1.98 -9.66 9.84
CA VAL A 14 2.30 -8.69 10.86
C VAL A 14 2.57 -9.37 12.19
N GLY A 15 3.30 -8.64 13.02
CA GLY A 15 3.68 -9.09 14.36
C GLY A 15 2.52 -9.25 15.32
N CYS A 16 2.82 -9.81 16.51
CA CYS A 16 1.86 -9.86 17.61
C CYS A 16 1.29 -8.47 17.90
N TRP A 17 -0.03 -8.31 17.68
CA TRP A 17 -0.78 -7.10 17.99
C TRP A 17 -0.93 -6.95 19.50
N SER A 18 0.17 -6.62 20.18
CA SER A 18 0.10 -6.23 21.58
C SER A 18 -0.41 -4.78 21.62
N PHE A 19 -1.61 -4.60 22.17
CA PHE A 19 -2.13 -3.30 22.62
C PHE A 19 -1.25 -2.80 23.78
N SER A 20 -0.01 -2.45 23.47
CA SER A 20 0.87 -1.78 24.42
C SER A 20 0.54 -0.29 24.36
N ARG A 21 0.57 0.41 25.50
CA ARG A 21 0.31 1.86 25.65
C ARG A 21 1.15 2.81 24.75
N ARG A 22 1.94 2.27 23.81
CA ARG A 22 2.67 2.96 22.74
C ARG A 22 1.82 3.24 21.49
N GLU A 23 0.49 3.10 21.57
CA GLU A 23 -0.50 3.38 20.51
C GLU A 23 -0.53 4.83 19.97
N HIS A 24 0.30 5.72 20.53
CA HIS A 24 0.35 7.12 20.16
C HIS A 24 1.73 7.36 19.58
N GLY A 25 1.83 7.44 18.25
CA GLY A 25 3.06 7.93 17.66
C GLY A 25 3.54 7.28 16.36
N ALA A 26 2.70 6.87 15.41
CA ALA A 26 3.19 6.18 14.21
C ALA A 26 4.20 7.03 13.41
N ILE A 27 4.00 8.35 13.36
CA ILE A 27 4.95 9.27 12.72
C ILE A 27 6.27 9.31 13.50
N SER A 28 6.19 9.39 14.83
CA SER A 28 7.33 9.48 15.75
C SER A 28 8.13 8.20 15.76
N MET A 29 7.46 7.05 15.74
CA MET A 29 8.10 5.74 15.63
C MET A 29 8.76 5.56 14.27
N ALA A 30 8.10 5.96 13.17
CA ALA A 30 8.74 5.97 11.86
C ALA A 30 10.01 6.85 11.86
N GLY A 31 9.99 7.97 12.59
CA GLY A 31 11.14 8.86 12.77
C GLY A 31 12.28 8.30 13.62
N LEU A 32 12.05 7.28 14.45
CA LEU A 32 13.14 6.56 15.13
C LEU A 32 13.95 5.72 14.14
N HIS A 33 13.33 5.28 13.05
CA HIS A 33 13.99 4.49 12.01
C HIS A 33 14.60 5.38 10.92
N SER A 34 13.86 6.38 10.43
CA SER A 34 14.33 7.28 9.38
C SER A 34 13.50 8.56 9.29
N GLU A 35 14.16 9.70 9.05
CA GLU A 35 13.46 10.96 8.80
C GLU A 35 12.60 10.92 7.53
N LEU A 36 13.03 10.15 6.52
CA LEU A 36 12.25 9.96 5.30
C LEU A 36 10.91 9.27 5.60
N LEU A 37 10.93 8.24 6.45
CA LEU A 37 9.72 7.51 6.85
C LEU A 37 8.81 8.36 7.73
N ARG A 38 9.38 9.17 8.63
CA ARG A 38 8.62 10.17 9.39
C ARG A 38 7.87 11.11 8.45
N ASP A 39 8.58 11.69 7.49
CA ASP A 39 8.02 12.65 6.56
C ASP A 39 6.95 12.00 5.68
N LEU A 40 7.19 10.78 5.17
CA LEU A 40 6.21 10.03 4.39
C LEU A 40 4.94 9.73 5.18
N SER A 41 5.05 9.24 6.42
CA SER A 41 3.90 9.01 7.30
C SER A 41 3.12 10.30 7.55
N PHE A 42 3.82 11.41 7.78
CA PHE A 42 3.21 12.72 7.97
C PHE A 42 2.45 13.19 6.71
N GLN A 43 3.06 13.02 5.53
CA GLN A 43 2.42 13.39 4.27
C GLN A 43 1.25 12.44 3.93
N ALA A 44 1.33 11.15 4.26
CA ALA A 44 0.22 10.23 4.06
C ALA A 44 -1.03 10.67 4.85
N LEU A 45 -0.86 11.03 6.13
CA LEU A 45 -1.94 11.57 6.97
C LEU A 45 -2.51 12.88 6.45
N SER A 46 -1.66 13.70 5.83
CA SER A 46 -2.06 14.92 5.14
C SER A 46 -2.95 14.67 3.92
N LEU A 47 -2.77 13.52 3.27
CA LEU A 47 -3.60 13.01 2.18
C LEU A 47 -4.73 12.11 2.68
N GLU A 48 -5.09 12.21 3.96
CA GLU A 48 -6.20 11.45 4.54
C GLU A 48 -5.99 9.93 4.44
N SER A 49 -4.74 9.51 4.45
CA SER A 49 -4.29 8.12 4.33
C SER A 49 -3.27 7.82 5.42
N GLU A 50 -2.79 6.59 5.50
CA GLU A 50 -1.81 6.16 6.50
C GLU A 50 -0.80 5.22 5.86
N LEU A 51 0.49 5.35 6.26
CA LEU A 51 1.53 4.41 5.87
C LEU A 51 1.38 3.13 6.69
N LEU A 52 0.75 2.11 6.11
CA LEU A 52 0.42 0.87 6.81
C LEU A 52 1.59 -0.11 6.82
N TYR A 53 2.25 -0.26 5.67
CA TYR A 53 3.33 -1.23 5.47
C TYR A 53 4.30 -0.76 4.40
N LEU A 54 5.58 -1.02 4.63
CA LEU A 54 6.68 -0.85 3.72
C LEU A 54 7.61 -2.04 3.92
N CYS A 55 8.02 -2.67 2.82
CA CYS A 55 9.05 -3.67 2.78
C CYS A 55 9.89 -3.46 1.54
N GLY A 56 11.20 -3.39 1.70
CA GLY A 56 12.17 -3.33 0.62
C GLY A 56 13.52 -3.81 1.11
N SER A 57 14.42 -4.14 0.18
CA SER A 57 15.76 -4.62 0.52
C SER A 57 16.66 -3.52 1.09
N GLU A 58 16.49 -2.29 0.62
CA GLU A 58 17.32 -1.14 1.03
C GLU A 58 16.65 -0.36 2.15
N CYS A 59 15.33 -0.14 2.06
CA CYS A 59 14.59 0.61 3.06
C CYS A 59 14.18 -0.22 4.29
N GLY A 60 14.35 -1.55 4.24
CA GLY A 60 13.92 -2.47 5.29
C GLY A 60 12.41 -2.56 5.42
N ILE A 61 11.93 -2.89 6.62
CA ILE A 61 10.51 -3.06 6.92
C ILE A 61 10.06 -1.95 7.89
N ALA A 62 8.97 -1.24 7.55
CA ALA A 62 8.42 -0.14 8.35
C ALA A 62 6.91 0.03 8.13
N GLY A 63 6.23 0.80 9.00
CA GLY A 63 4.81 1.11 8.86
C GLY A 63 4.09 1.05 10.21
N SER A 64 2.84 1.51 10.26
CA SER A 64 2.06 1.51 11.49
C SER A 64 1.60 0.12 11.96
N MET A 65 1.56 -0.86 11.05
CA MET A 65 1.06 -2.21 11.31
C MET A 65 2.13 -3.23 11.75
N ILE A 66 3.38 -2.84 12.07
CA ILE A 66 4.49 -3.79 12.36
C ILE A 66 5.03 -3.63 13.78
N TRP A 67 5.00 -4.69 14.60
CA TRP A 67 5.59 -4.68 15.95
C TRP A 67 6.14 -6.04 16.45
N ASP A 68 6.66 -6.90 15.57
CA ASP A 68 7.34 -8.14 16.01
C ASP A 68 8.67 -8.34 15.30
N GLU A 69 9.75 -8.33 16.08
CA GLU A 69 11.11 -8.61 15.63
C GLU A 69 11.21 -10.02 15.02
N ALA A 70 10.42 -11.00 15.46
CA ALA A 70 10.43 -12.33 14.88
C ALA A 70 9.83 -12.39 13.46
N VAL A 71 8.96 -11.45 13.09
CA VAL A 71 8.47 -11.30 11.71
C VAL A 71 9.52 -10.62 10.85
N LEU A 72 10.18 -9.59 11.40
CA LEU A 72 11.32 -8.93 10.76
C LEU A 72 12.45 -9.92 10.46
N GLU A 73 12.87 -10.74 11.42
CA GLU A 73 13.92 -11.74 11.25
C GLU A 73 13.57 -12.79 10.18
N ARG A 74 12.33 -13.31 10.20
CA ARG A 74 11.88 -14.28 9.17
C ARG A 74 11.86 -13.69 7.77
N ARG A 75 11.46 -12.42 7.63
CA ARG A 75 11.41 -11.72 6.34
C ARG A 75 12.80 -11.31 5.84
N MET A 76 13.68 -10.86 6.74
CA MET A 76 15.06 -10.52 6.42
C MET A 76 15.90 -11.74 6.03
N ALA A 77 15.55 -12.94 6.53
CA ALA A 77 16.16 -14.19 6.09
C ALA A 77 15.75 -14.61 4.66
N SER A 78 14.69 -14.00 4.11
CA SER A 78 14.26 -14.17 2.72
C SER A 78 14.90 -13.06 1.88
N ASP A 79 16.10 -13.34 1.34
CA ASP A 79 17.00 -12.42 0.62
C ASP A 79 16.37 -11.66 -0.59
N MET A 80 15.13 -11.91 -0.97
CA MET A 80 14.48 -11.28 -2.14
C MET A 80 13.00 -10.98 -1.89
N SER A 81 12.71 -10.13 -0.89
CA SER A 81 11.37 -9.55 -0.78
C SER A 81 11.25 -8.38 -1.77
N PRO A 82 10.34 -8.45 -2.76
CA PRO A 82 10.11 -7.36 -3.70
C PRO A 82 9.57 -6.13 -2.96
N PHE A 83 9.96 -4.95 -3.43
CA PHE A 83 9.51 -3.69 -2.85
C PHE A 83 7.98 -3.65 -2.81
N THR A 84 7.44 -3.47 -1.61
CA THR A 84 6.01 -3.42 -1.35
C THR A 84 5.73 -2.25 -0.42
N LEU A 85 4.91 -1.32 -0.86
CA LEU A 85 4.51 -0.14 -0.08
C LEU A 85 2.98 -0.05 -0.08
N VAL A 86 2.39 0.05 1.10
CA VAL A 86 0.94 0.00 1.29
C VAL A 86 0.49 1.21 2.08
N PHE A 87 -0.43 1.96 1.47
CA PHE A 87 -1.15 3.03 2.12
C PHE A 87 -2.62 2.66 2.34
N GLY A 88 -3.21 3.17 3.43
CA GLY A 88 -4.66 3.13 3.60
C GLY A 88 -5.35 3.85 2.46
N TYR A 89 -6.45 3.28 1.94
CA TYR A 89 -7.14 3.92 0.83
C TYR A 89 -7.78 5.25 1.25
N SER A 90 -7.53 6.27 0.45
CA SER A 90 -8.28 7.53 0.47
C SER A 90 -8.35 8.05 -0.96
N ARG A 91 -9.44 8.73 -1.31
CA ARG A 91 -9.59 9.32 -2.65
C ARG A 91 -8.46 10.29 -3.00
N GLU A 92 -7.96 11.03 -2.03
CA GLU A 92 -6.84 11.97 -2.24
C GLU A 92 -5.51 11.26 -2.45
N MET A 93 -5.24 10.18 -1.70
CA MET A 93 -4.05 9.35 -1.91
C MET A 93 -4.10 8.62 -3.25
N GLU A 94 -5.28 8.14 -3.68
CA GLU A 94 -5.42 7.49 -4.99
C GLU A 94 -5.15 8.47 -6.14
N ARG A 95 -5.67 9.70 -6.04
CA ARG A 95 -5.40 10.77 -7.01
C ARG A 95 -3.92 11.10 -7.09
N PHE A 96 -3.26 11.21 -5.93
CA PHE A 96 -1.81 11.41 -5.85
C PHE A 96 -1.07 10.24 -6.50
N ALA A 97 -1.43 9.00 -6.17
CA ALA A 97 -0.80 7.80 -6.70
C ALA A 97 -0.88 7.74 -8.23
N GLY A 98 -2.05 8.01 -8.79
CA GLY A 98 -2.23 8.08 -10.25
C GLY A 98 -1.40 9.18 -10.91
N HIS A 99 -1.16 10.30 -10.23
CA HIS A 99 -0.27 11.36 -10.73
C HIS A 99 1.21 10.95 -10.65
N PHE A 100 1.64 10.42 -9.50
CA PHE A 100 3.01 10.00 -9.26
C PHE A 100 3.45 8.90 -10.25
N LEU A 101 2.55 7.98 -10.58
CA LEU A 101 2.82 6.88 -11.52
C LEU A 101 2.77 7.28 -12.99
N ALA A 102 2.12 8.39 -13.34
CA ALA A 102 1.98 8.79 -14.74
C ALA A 102 3.34 9.02 -15.45
N GLN A 103 4.41 9.25 -14.68
CA GLN A 103 5.77 9.48 -15.18
C GLN A 103 6.71 8.29 -14.93
N ARG A 104 6.20 7.18 -14.36
CA ARG A 104 7.00 6.06 -13.87
C ARG A 104 6.56 4.74 -14.49
N ARG A 105 7.54 3.90 -14.82
CA ARG A 105 7.34 2.54 -15.36
C ARG A 105 7.98 1.46 -14.49
N ASP A 106 8.86 1.89 -13.60
CA ASP A 106 9.59 1.12 -12.60
C ASP A 106 8.72 0.71 -11.40
N LEU A 107 7.60 1.40 -11.20
CA LEU A 107 6.67 1.17 -10.09
C LEU A 107 5.27 0.89 -10.62
N LYS A 108 4.62 -0.16 -10.13
CA LYS A 108 3.20 -0.42 -10.38
C LYS A 108 2.42 -0.11 -9.09
N ALA A 109 1.21 0.42 -9.23
CA ALA A 109 0.29 0.50 -8.09
C ALA A 109 -1.14 0.17 -8.50
N GLY A 110 -1.91 -0.27 -7.51
CA GLY A 110 -3.31 -0.60 -7.66
C GLY A 110 -4.06 -0.50 -6.35
N VAL A 111 -5.38 -0.48 -6.46
CA VAL A 111 -6.28 -0.58 -5.31
C VAL A 111 -6.61 -2.06 -5.11
N THR A 112 -6.37 -2.56 -3.91
CA THR A 112 -6.65 -3.96 -3.57
C THR A 112 -7.16 -4.10 -2.13
N GLU A 113 -7.69 -5.27 -1.80
CA GLU A 113 -7.95 -5.67 -0.42
C GLU A 113 -6.68 -6.26 0.18
N CYS A 114 -6.28 -5.79 1.36
CA CYS A 114 -5.14 -6.28 2.11
C CYS A 114 -5.59 -6.91 3.42
N THR A 115 -5.27 -8.19 3.63
CA THR A 115 -5.48 -8.86 4.90
C THR A 115 -4.17 -8.83 5.70
N PHE A 116 -4.26 -8.33 6.93
CA PHE A 116 -3.16 -8.36 7.89
C PHE A 116 -3.30 -9.59 8.79
N TRP A 117 -2.28 -10.45 8.78
CA TRP A 117 -2.27 -11.74 9.46
C TRP A 117 -1.25 -11.77 10.61
N ASN A 118 -1.61 -12.36 11.74
CA ASN A 118 -0.66 -12.77 12.76
C ASN A 118 -0.67 -14.30 12.85
N GLY A 119 0.34 -14.94 12.24
CA GLY A 119 0.34 -16.38 12.04
C GLY A 119 -0.90 -16.83 11.26
N GLN A 120 -1.76 -17.64 11.89
CA GLN A 120 -3.00 -18.14 11.27
C GLN A 120 -4.23 -17.27 11.53
N ILE A 121 -4.09 -16.17 12.26
CA ILE A 121 -5.20 -15.31 12.65
C ILE A 121 -5.25 -14.11 11.71
N ALA A 122 -6.33 -14.00 10.93
CA ALA A 122 -6.64 -12.77 10.21
C ALA A 122 -7.02 -11.70 11.25
N LEU A 123 -6.15 -10.73 11.45
CA LEU A 123 -6.43 -9.64 12.37
C LEU A 123 -7.50 -8.76 11.78
N ILE A 124 -7.32 -8.37 10.50
CA ILE A 124 -8.20 -7.40 9.85
C ILE A 124 -7.94 -7.30 8.34
N ARG A 125 -8.92 -6.77 7.60
CA ARG A 125 -8.88 -6.56 6.14
C ARG A 125 -9.22 -5.12 5.76
N TYR A 126 -8.51 -4.55 4.79
CA TYR A 126 -8.75 -3.19 4.31
C TYR A 126 -8.67 -3.04 2.80
N LYS A 127 -9.42 -2.07 2.29
CA LYS A 127 -9.12 -1.45 1.00
C LYS A 127 -7.85 -0.61 1.14
N VAL A 128 -6.86 -0.88 0.33
CA VAL A 128 -5.54 -0.22 0.34
C VAL A 128 -5.12 0.22 -1.05
N ILE A 129 -4.15 1.13 -1.09
CA ILE A 129 -3.38 1.44 -2.28
C ILE A 129 -2.02 0.78 -2.09
N ALA A 130 -1.72 -0.20 -2.94
CA ALA A 130 -0.48 -0.96 -2.88
C ALA A 130 0.41 -0.57 -4.06
N TYR A 131 1.68 -0.32 -3.78
CA TYR A 131 2.75 -0.09 -4.72
C TYR A 131 3.69 -1.30 -4.69
N MET A 132 4.08 -1.78 -5.86
CA MET A 132 4.92 -2.96 -6.02
C MET A 132 5.97 -2.72 -7.09
N ALA A 133 7.21 -3.10 -6.77
CA ALA A 133 8.31 -3.13 -7.72
C ALA A 133 9.24 -4.31 -7.43
N ALA A 134 9.86 -4.87 -8.47
CA ALA A 134 10.90 -5.88 -8.32
C ALA A 134 12.27 -5.22 -8.44
N LEU A 135 13.22 -5.70 -7.64
CA LEU A 135 14.62 -5.38 -7.84
C LEU A 135 15.14 -6.07 -9.11
N PRO A 136 16.06 -5.45 -9.89
CA PRO A 136 16.74 -4.17 -9.62
C PRO A 136 16.07 -2.96 -10.30
N VAL A 137 14.82 -3.08 -10.77
CA VAL A 137 14.18 -2.08 -11.65
C VAL A 137 13.91 -0.76 -10.92
N PHE A 138 13.64 -0.81 -9.63
CA PHE A 138 13.27 0.34 -8.81
C PHE A 138 14.36 0.64 -7.76
N ASN A 139 14.84 1.89 -7.76
CA ASN A 139 15.69 2.42 -6.69
C ASN A 139 14.78 2.83 -5.52
N GLU A 140 14.79 2.04 -4.45
CA GLU A 140 13.84 2.19 -3.33
C GLU A 140 14.00 3.53 -2.62
N LEU A 141 15.22 3.90 -2.25
CA LEU A 141 15.48 5.12 -1.48
C LEU A 141 15.23 6.38 -2.30
N GLU A 142 15.64 6.39 -3.56
CA GLU A 142 15.39 7.51 -4.49
C GLU A 142 13.90 7.65 -4.78
N GLY A 143 13.21 6.55 -5.07
CA GLY A 143 11.77 6.53 -5.32
C GLY A 143 10.94 7.02 -4.12
N LEU A 144 11.30 6.60 -2.91
CA LEU A 144 10.66 7.09 -1.68
C LEU A 144 10.94 8.58 -1.43
N ALA A 145 12.16 9.05 -1.70
CA ALA A 145 12.52 10.46 -1.56
C ALA A 145 11.77 11.36 -2.54
N GLU A 146 11.62 10.93 -3.80
CA GLU A 146 10.81 11.60 -4.81
C GLU A 146 9.33 11.59 -4.44
N MET A 147 8.79 10.44 -4.01
CA MET A 147 7.40 10.35 -3.54
C MET A 147 7.14 11.35 -2.43
N ARG A 148 8.02 11.43 -1.42
CA ARG A 148 7.92 12.42 -0.34
C ARG A 148 7.87 13.85 -0.89
N ALA A 149 8.78 14.20 -1.81
CA ALA A 149 8.85 15.53 -2.37
C ALA A 149 7.59 15.89 -3.17
N ASP A 150 7.01 14.93 -3.88
CA ASP A 150 5.79 15.16 -4.66
C ASP A 150 4.53 15.20 -3.80
N MET A 151 4.44 14.39 -2.74
CA MET A 151 3.35 14.52 -1.75
C MET A 151 3.34 15.90 -1.11
N GLN A 152 4.53 16.43 -0.76
CA GLN A 152 4.68 17.77 -0.19
C GLN A 152 4.20 18.87 -1.15
N LYS A 153 4.38 18.70 -2.47
CA LYS A 153 3.91 19.63 -3.50
C LYS A 153 2.42 19.47 -3.80
N TRP A 154 1.92 18.23 -3.80
CA TRP A 154 0.57 17.86 -4.22
C TRP A 154 -0.51 18.57 -3.40
N LYS A 155 -0.36 18.52 -2.07
CA LYS A 155 -1.29 19.18 -1.14
C LYS A 155 -0.47 19.92 -0.10
N LYS A 156 -0.53 21.26 -0.13
CA LYS A 156 -0.06 22.08 1.00
C LYS A 156 -0.96 21.79 2.19
N SER A 157 -0.56 20.80 2.98
CA SER A 157 -1.37 20.33 4.08
C SER A 157 -1.28 21.29 5.26
N SER A 158 -2.39 21.37 5.99
CA SER A 158 -2.33 21.89 7.34
C SER A 158 -1.59 20.88 8.20
N ALA A 159 -0.41 21.28 8.69
CA ALA A 159 0.40 20.47 9.62
C ALA A 159 -0.36 20.06 10.90
N LEU A 160 -1.53 20.67 11.13
CA LEU A 160 -2.42 20.37 12.25
C LEU A 160 -2.98 18.95 12.17
N VAL A 161 -3.37 18.45 10.99
CA VAL A 161 -4.04 17.13 10.90
C VAL A 161 -3.10 16.01 11.34
N PRO A 162 -1.88 15.88 10.79
CA PRO A 162 -0.95 14.85 11.27
C PRO A 162 -0.52 15.09 12.72
N PHE A 163 -0.34 16.35 13.15
CA PHE A 163 0.01 16.68 14.54
C PHE A 163 -1.05 16.22 15.55
N TYR A 164 -2.33 16.48 15.27
CA TYR A 164 -3.44 16.06 16.12
C TYR A 164 -3.66 14.54 16.05
N ALA A 165 -3.54 13.94 14.87
CA ALA A 165 -3.61 12.50 14.68
C ALA A 165 -2.60 11.77 15.58
N GLU A 166 -1.35 12.21 15.51
CA GLU A 166 -0.24 11.67 16.29
C GLU A 166 -0.43 11.88 17.80
N ARG A 167 -0.74 13.12 18.21
CA ARG A 167 -0.77 13.51 19.62
C ARG A 167 -1.92 12.89 20.41
N PHE A 168 -3.06 12.68 19.76
CA PHE A 168 -4.27 12.18 20.42
C PHE A 168 -4.56 10.72 20.11
N GLY A 169 -3.67 10.03 19.38
CA GLY A 169 -3.90 8.65 18.99
C GLY A 169 -5.04 8.52 17.97
N PHE A 170 -5.45 9.61 17.32
CA PHE A 170 -6.26 9.56 16.10
C PHE A 170 -5.36 9.25 14.89
N LEU A 171 -4.39 8.35 15.08
CA LEU A 171 -4.06 7.46 13.98
C LEU A 171 -5.39 6.87 13.56
N ARG A 172 -5.61 6.82 12.27
CA ARG A 172 -6.86 6.35 11.72
C ARG A 172 -6.80 4.84 11.90
N ALA A 173 -6.96 4.40 13.17
CA ALA A 173 -7.27 3.04 13.55
C ALA A 173 -8.26 2.63 12.48
N PRO A 174 -7.86 1.68 11.63
CA PRO A 174 -8.23 1.62 10.21
C PRO A 174 -9.72 1.38 10.06
N LEU A 175 -10.42 2.49 10.22
CA LEU A 175 -11.81 2.68 10.04
C LEU A 175 -11.90 2.99 8.56
N PRO A 176 -12.62 2.18 7.77
CA PRO A 176 -12.78 2.44 6.35
C PRO A 176 -13.26 3.87 6.17
N TYR A 177 -12.35 4.74 5.72
CA TYR A 177 -12.56 6.19 5.71
C TYR A 177 -13.60 6.62 4.68
N GLU A 178 -13.93 5.70 3.77
CA GLU A 178 -15.02 5.84 2.84
C GLU A 178 -15.97 4.67 3.04
N THR A 179 -17.25 4.99 2.96
CA THR A 179 -18.42 4.12 2.79
C THR A 179 -18.36 3.19 1.57
N ASP A 180 -17.17 2.89 1.05
CA ASP A 180 -16.97 1.80 0.12
C ASP A 180 -17.03 0.52 0.94
N ILE A 181 -18.18 -0.14 0.87
CA ILE A 181 -18.39 -1.41 1.53
C ILE A 181 -17.34 -2.36 0.93
N PRO A 182 -16.40 -2.93 1.71
CA PRO A 182 -15.48 -3.94 1.18
C PRO A 182 -16.23 -5.11 0.54
N LYS A 183 -17.48 -5.34 0.99
CA LYS A 183 -18.42 -6.26 0.36
C LYS A 183 -18.69 -5.93 -1.10
N ASP A 184 -18.72 -4.68 -1.54
CA ASP A 184 -18.98 -4.36 -2.94
C ASP A 184 -17.77 -4.72 -3.80
N MET A 185 -16.54 -4.53 -3.32
CA MET A 185 -15.32 -5.07 -3.96
C MET A 185 -15.32 -6.60 -3.99
N LEU A 186 -15.65 -7.24 -2.87
CA LEU A 186 -15.75 -8.71 -2.76
C LEU A 186 -16.90 -9.28 -3.60
N VAL A 187 -18.01 -8.57 -3.71
CA VAL A 187 -19.16 -8.93 -4.54
C VAL A 187 -18.81 -8.77 -6.00
N VAL A 188 -18.14 -7.68 -6.41
CA VAL A 188 -17.64 -7.54 -7.77
C VAL A 188 -16.65 -8.65 -8.10
N ASN A 189 -15.64 -8.89 -7.25
CA ASN A 189 -14.66 -9.96 -7.46
C ASN A 189 -15.31 -11.35 -7.48
N LYS A 190 -16.25 -11.64 -6.57
CA LYS A 190 -17.00 -12.91 -6.59
C LYS A 190 -17.92 -13.03 -7.80
N LEU A 191 -18.62 -11.96 -8.20
CA LEU A 191 -19.47 -11.95 -9.39
C LEU A 191 -18.62 -12.15 -10.65
N GLU A 192 -17.42 -11.57 -10.74
CA GLU A 192 -16.47 -11.81 -11.81
C GLU A 192 -15.98 -13.26 -11.84
N ASN A 193 -15.63 -13.83 -10.69
CA ASN A 193 -15.23 -15.25 -10.59
C ASN A 193 -16.38 -16.23 -10.90
N PHE A 194 -17.63 -15.78 -10.76
CA PHE A 194 -18.82 -16.54 -11.18
C PHE A 194 -19.18 -16.35 -12.66
N GLN A 195 -18.59 -15.37 -13.36
CA GLN A 195 -18.83 -15.18 -14.79
C GLN A 195 -18.10 -16.27 -15.58
N LEU A 196 -18.87 -17.14 -16.21
CA LEU A 196 -18.40 -18.09 -17.21
C LEU A 196 -17.85 -17.34 -18.43
N ASP A 197 -16.83 -17.89 -19.09
CA ASP A 197 -16.14 -17.26 -20.23
C ASP A 197 -17.08 -16.84 -21.36
N GLU A 198 -18.19 -17.55 -21.56
CA GLU A 198 -19.22 -17.21 -22.54
C GLU A 198 -19.92 -15.87 -22.24
N THR A 199 -20.06 -15.50 -20.97
CA THR A 199 -20.76 -14.28 -20.52
C THR A 199 -19.90 -13.01 -20.69
N ARG A 200 -18.57 -13.16 -20.72
CA ARG A 200 -17.62 -12.05 -20.91
C ARG A 200 -17.75 -11.38 -22.28
N SER A 201 -18.20 -12.12 -23.29
CA SER A 201 -18.44 -11.61 -24.65
C SER A 201 -19.53 -10.51 -24.71
N VAL A 202 -20.45 -10.49 -23.74
CA VAL A 202 -21.60 -9.57 -23.69
C VAL A 202 -21.34 -8.37 -22.77
N ILE A 203 -20.60 -8.58 -21.68
CA ILE A 203 -20.41 -7.58 -20.61
C ILE A 203 -19.13 -6.73 -20.84
N GLY A 204 -18.16 -7.25 -21.61
CA GLY A 204 -16.88 -6.60 -21.87
C GLY A 204 -15.77 -7.09 -20.92
N PRO A 205 -14.52 -6.62 -21.13
CA PRO A 205 -13.38 -7.03 -20.31
C PRO A 205 -13.51 -6.55 -18.87
N SER A 206 -12.97 -7.31 -17.92
CA SER A 206 -13.02 -6.93 -16.51
C SER A 206 -12.26 -5.61 -16.26
N PRO A 207 -12.79 -4.70 -15.42
CA PRO A 207 -12.06 -3.52 -14.97
C PRO A 207 -10.90 -3.87 -14.01
N SER A 208 -10.83 -5.10 -13.51
CA SER A 208 -9.78 -5.58 -12.62
C SER A 208 -8.63 -6.20 -13.40
N ILE A 209 -7.40 -5.89 -13.00
CA ILE A 209 -6.17 -6.39 -13.63
C ILE A 209 -5.52 -7.38 -12.64
N PRO A 210 -4.89 -8.47 -13.11
CA PRO A 210 -4.11 -9.33 -12.23
C PRO A 210 -3.10 -8.53 -11.40
N LEU A 211 -3.00 -8.87 -10.12
CA LEU A 211 -1.93 -8.36 -9.27
C LEU A 211 -0.59 -8.75 -9.92
N PRO A 212 0.34 -7.80 -10.15
CA PRO A 212 1.55 -8.10 -10.89
C PRO A 212 2.32 -9.23 -10.21
N ALA A 213 2.56 -10.32 -10.94
CA ALA A 213 3.44 -11.35 -10.42
C ALA A 213 4.82 -10.74 -10.20
N PHE A 214 5.46 -11.05 -9.08
CA PHE A 214 6.75 -10.45 -8.72
C PHE A 214 7.84 -10.65 -9.78
N TYR A 215 7.73 -11.72 -10.58
CA TYR A 215 8.59 -12.01 -11.72
C TYR A 215 8.18 -11.29 -13.02
N GLU A 216 6.92 -10.90 -13.21
CA GLU A 216 6.45 -10.15 -14.39
C GLU A 216 6.85 -8.67 -14.34
N LEU A 217 7.27 -8.17 -13.18
CA LEU A 217 7.85 -6.83 -13.02
C LEU A 217 9.25 -6.71 -13.66
N THR A 218 9.87 -7.82 -14.08
CA THR A 218 11.19 -7.84 -14.73
C THR A 218 11.15 -7.58 -16.24
N ILE A 219 9.98 -7.67 -16.87
CA ILE A 219 9.83 -7.54 -18.31
C ILE A 219 9.01 -6.27 -18.58
N GLY A 220 9.70 -5.19 -18.92
CA GLY A 220 9.06 -4.09 -19.61
C GLY A 220 8.43 -4.63 -20.88
N ASP A 221 7.15 -4.33 -21.10
CA ASP A 221 6.44 -4.60 -22.36
C ASP A 221 7.25 -4.04 -23.53
N GLY A 222 8.03 -4.92 -24.13
CA GLY A 222 8.69 -4.79 -25.41
C GLY A 222 8.16 -5.88 -26.32
N SER A 223 6.84 -5.93 -26.52
CA SER A 223 6.28 -6.55 -27.71
C SER A 223 5.88 -5.42 -28.66
N GLU A 224 6.85 -5.01 -29.48
CA GLU A 224 6.56 -4.30 -30.71
C GLU A 224 5.65 -5.18 -31.56
N GLU A 225 4.49 -4.64 -31.92
CA GLU A 225 3.68 -5.14 -33.03
C GLU A 225 4.51 -5.01 -34.32
N THR A 226 4.81 -6.14 -34.95
CA THR A 226 5.07 -6.24 -36.39
C THR A 226 4.08 -7.19 -37.01
#